data_AF-R7CBR5-F1
#
_entry.id   AF-R7CBR5-F1
#
_cell.length_a   1.000
_cell.length_b   1.000
_cell.length_c   1.000
_cell.angle_alpha   90.00
_cell.angle_beta   90.00
_cell.angle_gamma   90.00
#
_symmetry.space_group_name_H-M   'P 1'
#
loop_
_entity.id
_entity.type
_entity.pdbx_description
1 polymer ?
#
loop_
_entity_poly.entity_id
_entity_poly.type
_entity_poly.pdbx_seq_one_letter_code
_entity_poly.pdbx_strand_id
1 'polypeptide(L)'
;MSLVLGKRPELFTRALMCSSQWDGEYESVVKAKTPVYFVIGENDEYYSSKPFKDAYQKLYNLYRKQGLCEKQIEKLLVLDVKDSSYFQRTGITYQHGGGYLFCRDKNIMGWLFKE
;
A
#
# COMPACT_ATOMS: atom_id res chain seq x y z
N MET A 1 -0.55 -6.69 -8.75
CA MET A 1 0.47 -6.94 -7.70
C MET A 1 -0.03 -7.88 -6.61
N SER A 2 -1.16 -7.61 -5.97
CA SER A 2 -1.72 -8.45 -4.88
C SER A 2 -1.84 -9.95 -5.23
N LEU A 3 -2.25 -10.30 -6.46
CA LEU A 3 -2.32 -11.70 -6.91
C LEU A 3 -0.96 -12.44 -6.87
N VAL A 4 0.15 -11.78 -7.23
CA VAL A 4 1.47 -12.41 -7.19
C VAL A 4 2.01 -12.48 -5.75
N LEU A 5 1.71 -11.47 -4.93
CA LEU A 5 1.99 -11.49 -3.49
C LEU A 5 1.21 -12.61 -2.77
N GLY A 6 -0.02 -12.90 -3.19
CA GLY A 6 -0.77 -14.03 -2.65
C GLY A 6 -0.16 -15.40 -2.98
N LYS A 7 0.62 -15.50 -4.07
CA LYS A 7 1.23 -16.75 -4.53
C LYS A 7 2.65 -16.95 -4.01
N ARG A 8 3.54 -15.97 -4.16
CA ARG A 8 4.98 -16.07 -3.88
C ARG A 8 5.52 -14.78 -3.22
N PRO A 9 5.02 -14.38 -2.04
CA PRO A 9 5.39 -13.12 -1.40
C PRO A 9 6.86 -13.06 -0.98
N GLU A 10 7.49 -14.21 -0.73
CA GLU A 10 8.89 -14.32 -0.30
C GLU A 10 9.91 -13.95 -1.39
N LEU A 11 9.47 -13.84 -2.65
CA LEU A 11 10.31 -13.36 -3.75
C LEU A 11 10.49 -11.83 -3.75
N PHE A 12 9.75 -11.11 -2.90
CA PHE A 12 9.75 -9.66 -2.86
C PHE A 12 10.30 -9.17 -1.52
N THR A 13 11.30 -8.28 -1.57
CA THR A 13 11.82 -7.63 -0.36
C THR A 13 10.83 -6.63 0.22
N ARG A 14 10.09 -5.91 -0.64
CA ARG A 14 9.01 -4.97 -0.33
C ARG A 14 8.09 -4.85 -1.55
N ALA A 15 6.83 -4.46 -1.34
CA ALA A 15 5.89 -4.17 -2.41
C ALA A 15 5.24 -2.80 -2.23
N LEU A 16 5.27 -1.98 -3.28
CA LEU A 16 4.52 -0.73 -3.37
C LEU A 16 3.26 -0.98 -4.22
N MET A 17 2.09 -0.70 -3.65
CA MET A 17 0.80 -0.82 -4.31
C MET A 17 0.20 0.57 -4.49
N CYS A 18 0.06 0.98 -5.75
CA CYS A 18 -0.43 2.30 -6.13
C CYS A 18 -1.86 2.20 -6.70
N SER A 19 -2.79 3.02 -6.19
CA SER A 19 -4.11 3.28 -6.79
C SER A 19 -4.81 2.02 -7.33
N SER A 20 -5.05 1.03 -6.48
CA SER A 20 -5.57 -0.28 -6.90
C SER A 20 -6.54 -0.86 -5.87
N GLN A 21 -6.85 -2.16 -6.02
CA GLN A 21 -7.53 -2.98 -5.03
C GLN A 21 -6.73 -4.25 -4.74
N TRP A 22 -7.09 -4.95 -3.66
CA TRP A 22 -6.43 -6.19 -3.27
C TRP A 22 -7.28 -7.40 -3.66
N ASP A 23 -6.79 -8.19 -4.62
CA ASP A 23 -7.45 -9.39 -5.13
C ASP A 23 -6.73 -10.70 -4.77
N GLY A 24 -5.60 -10.62 -4.06
CA GLY A 24 -4.78 -11.77 -3.70
C GLY A 24 -5.14 -12.39 -2.34
N GLU A 25 -4.54 -13.54 -2.06
CA GLU A 25 -4.59 -14.16 -0.74
C GLU A 25 -3.82 -13.33 0.29
N TYR A 26 -4.38 -13.17 1.49
CA TYR A 26 -3.78 -12.34 2.54
C TYR A 26 -2.79 -13.14 3.39
N GLU A 27 -3.14 -14.39 3.69
CA GLU A 27 -2.47 -15.28 4.63
C GLU A 27 -1.02 -15.55 4.22
N SER A 28 -0.77 -15.73 2.93
CA SER A 28 0.58 -15.93 2.38
C SER A 28 1.49 -14.74 2.71
N VAL A 29 1.00 -13.52 2.50
CA VAL A 29 1.77 -12.27 2.73
C VAL A 29 2.07 -12.09 4.21
N VAL A 30 1.08 -12.33 5.07
CA VAL A 30 1.24 -12.23 6.52
C VAL A 30 2.23 -13.27 7.03
N LYS A 31 2.16 -14.51 6.53
CA LYS A 31 3.11 -15.59 6.90
C LYS A 31 4.54 -15.27 6.47
N ALA A 32 4.73 -14.75 5.25
CA ALA A 32 6.05 -14.34 4.76
C ALA A 32 6.56 -13.05 5.40
N LYS A 33 5.67 -12.27 6.04
CA LYS A 33 5.96 -10.93 6.57
C LYS A 33 6.57 -10.03 5.50
N THR A 34 6.08 -10.15 4.26
CA THR A 34 6.52 -9.30 3.15
C THR A 34 5.97 -7.88 3.36
N PRO A 35 6.81 -6.85 3.42
CA PRO A 35 6.35 -5.48 3.61
C PRO A 35 5.52 -4.98 2.43
N VAL A 36 4.40 -4.33 2.72
CA VAL A 36 3.48 -3.74 1.74
C VAL A 36 3.19 -2.28 2.10
N TYR A 37 3.33 -1.40 1.11
CA TYR A 37 2.97 0.00 1.19
C TYR A 37 1.80 0.27 0.24
N PHE A 38 0.68 0.71 0.79
CA PHE A 38 -0.48 1.15 0.03
C PHE A 38 -0.42 2.66 -0.13
N VAL A 39 -0.46 3.14 -1.38
CA VAL A 39 -0.58 4.56 -1.69
C VAL A 39 -1.73 4.80 -2.66
N ILE A 40 -2.63 5.72 -2.31
CA ILE A 40 -3.80 6.04 -3.12
C ILE A 40 -4.28 7.46 -2.82
N GLY A 41 -4.90 8.10 -3.79
CA GLY A 41 -5.63 9.34 -3.53
C GLY A 41 -6.90 9.10 -2.72
N GLU A 42 -7.23 9.98 -1.77
CA GLU A 42 -8.45 9.88 -0.97
C GLU A 42 -9.71 9.77 -1.83
N ASN A 43 -9.74 10.57 -2.90
CA ASN A 43 -10.82 10.69 -3.88
C ASN A 43 -10.43 10.05 -5.22
N ASP A 44 -9.66 8.96 -5.19
CA ASP A 44 -9.38 8.15 -6.39
C ASP A 44 -10.70 7.81 -7.10
N GLU A 45 -10.85 8.34 -8.31
CA GLU A 45 -12.10 8.31 -9.07
C GLU A 45 -12.44 6.94 -9.65
N TYR A 46 -11.49 6.00 -9.65
CA TYR A 46 -11.67 4.68 -10.25
C TYR A 46 -11.96 3.61 -9.20
N TYR A 47 -11.12 3.48 -8.17
CA TYR A 47 -11.29 2.49 -7.11
C TYR A 47 -11.83 3.07 -5.80
N SER A 48 -11.75 4.38 -5.60
CA SER A 48 -11.80 5.04 -4.28
C SER A 48 -10.69 4.58 -3.32
N SER A 49 -10.48 5.31 -2.23
CA SER A 49 -9.53 4.89 -1.18
C SER A 49 -10.04 3.73 -0.32
N LYS A 50 -11.33 3.36 -0.41
CA LYS A 50 -11.95 2.38 0.48
C LYS A 50 -11.38 0.95 0.34
N PRO A 51 -11.20 0.37 -0.87
CA PRO A 51 -10.64 -0.97 -1.00
C PRO A 51 -9.25 -1.13 -0.37
N PHE A 52 -8.40 -0.11 -0.46
CA PHE A 52 -7.09 -0.12 0.19
C PHE A 52 -7.19 0.02 1.72
N LYS A 53 -8.09 0.86 2.24
CA LYS A 53 -8.38 0.94 3.68
C LYS A 53 -8.84 -0.42 4.23
N ASP A 54 -9.74 -1.09 3.51
CA ASP A 54 -10.26 -2.41 3.89
C ASP A 54 -9.18 -3.50 3.84
N ALA A 55 -8.36 -3.51 2.78
CA ALA A 55 -7.24 -4.44 2.64
C ALA A 55 -6.17 -4.24 3.73
N TYR A 56 -5.81 -2.98 4.02
CA TYR A 56 -4.92 -2.61 5.12
C TYR A 56 -5.46 -3.13 6.44
N GLN A 57 -6.73 -2.86 6.77
CA GLN A 57 -7.33 -3.30 8.03
C GLN A 57 -7.34 -4.82 8.14
N LYS A 58 -7.60 -5.55 7.05
CA LYS A 58 -7.56 -7.01 7.03
C LYS A 58 -6.14 -7.55 7.31
N LEU A 59 -5.11 -7.02 6.64
CA LEU A 59 -3.71 -7.38 6.90
C LEU A 59 -3.29 -7.04 8.33
N TYR A 60 -3.64 -5.84 8.81
CA TYR A 60 -3.36 -5.40 10.18
C TYR A 60 -3.94 -6.39 11.20
N ASN A 61 -5.22 -6.75 11.04
CA ASN A 61 -5.89 -7.70 11.93
C ASN A 61 -5.25 -9.09 11.91
N LEU A 62 -4.81 -9.56 10.74
CA LEU A 62 -4.11 -10.84 10.62
C LEU A 62 -2.75 -10.81 11.32
N TYR A 63 -1.98 -9.72 11.21
CA TYR A 63 -0.74 -9.56 11.97
C TYR A 63 -0.98 -9.49 13.48
N ARG A 64 -2.03 -8.79 13.94
CA ARG A 64 -2.42 -8.76 15.35
C ARG A 64 -2.77 -10.16 15.86
N LYS A 65 -3.48 -10.97 15.07
CA LYS A 65 -3.78 -12.38 15.40
C LYS A 65 -2.52 -13.25 15.52
N GLN A 66 -1.45 -12.92 14.79
CA GLN A 66 -0.14 -13.56 14.93
C GLN A 66 0.71 -13.03 16.10
N GLY A 67 0.16 -12.12 16.91
CA GLY A 67 0.82 -11.58 18.10
C GLY A 67 1.79 -10.43 17.83
N LEU A 68 1.76 -9.82 16.63
CA LEU A 68 2.61 -8.66 16.35
C LEU A 68 2.10 -7.42 17.10
N CYS A 69 3.02 -6.66 17.67
CA CYS A 69 2.73 -5.34 18.21
C CYS A 69 2.63 -4.30 17.09
N GLU A 70 2.01 -3.15 17.37
CA GLU A 70 1.82 -2.06 16.41
C GLU A 70 3.15 -1.62 15.76
N LYS A 71 4.20 -1.41 16.56
CA LYS A 71 5.56 -1.08 16.07
C LYS A 71 6.17 -2.12 15.13
N GLN A 72 5.77 -3.39 15.25
CA GLN A 72 6.21 -4.43 14.31
C GLN A 72 5.40 -4.37 13.01
N ILE A 73 4.10 -4.07 13.12
CA ILE A 73 3.21 -3.94 11.96
C ILE A 73 3.57 -2.71 11.13
N GLU A 74 3.90 -1.57 11.74
CA GLU A 74 4.33 -0.34 11.05
C GLU A 74 5.54 -0.56 10.12
N LYS A 75 6.40 -1.54 10.42
CA LYS A 75 7.54 -1.89 9.57
C LYS A 75 7.15 -2.71 8.33
N LEU A 76 6.01 -3.39 8.41
CA LEU A 76 5.51 -4.32 7.39
C LEU A 76 4.36 -3.74 6.58
N LEU A 77 3.61 -2.79 7.12
CA LEU A 77 2.34 -2.39 6.56
C LEU A 77 2.16 -0.88 6.70
N VAL A 78 2.08 -0.20 5.57
CA VAL A 78 1.87 1.25 5.52
C VAL A 78 0.64 1.55 4.68
N LEU A 79 -0.21 2.45 5.17
CA LEU A 79 -1.33 3.03 4.41
C LEU A 79 -1.11 4.53 4.31
N ASP A 80 -0.92 5.01 3.09
CA ASP A 80 -0.66 6.41 2.76
C ASP A 80 -1.77 6.91 1.83
N VAL A 81 -2.80 7.52 2.42
CA VAL A 81 -3.90 8.11 1.68
C VAL A 81 -3.58 9.58 1.44
N LYS A 82 -3.34 9.94 0.18
CA LYS A 82 -3.02 11.30 -0.22
C LYS A 82 -4.29 12.13 -0.35
N ASP A 83 -4.36 13.24 0.38
CA ASP A 83 -5.42 14.22 0.19
C ASP A 83 -5.26 14.99 -1.14
N SER A 84 -6.24 15.83 -1.46
CA SER A 84 -6.23 16.64 -2.68
C SER A 84 -5.05 17.61 -2.77
N SER A 85 -4.46 18.04 -1.65
CA SER A 85 -3.33 19.00 -1.65
C SER A 85 -2.06 18.39 -2.23
N TYR A 86 -1.89 17.07 -2.11
CA TYR A 86 -0.80 16.33 -2.73
C TYR A 86 -0.76 16.51 -4.25
N PHE A 87 -1.93 16.55 -4.89
CA PHE A 87 -2.08 16.61 -6.35
C PHE A 87 -2.15 18.05 -6.87
N GLN A 88 -2.73 18.99 -6.10
CA GLN A 88 -2.97 20.38 -6.53
C GLN A 88 -1.71 21.10 -7.03
N ARG A 89 -0.54 20.84 -6.42
CA ARG A 89 0.73 21.48 -6.80
C ARG A 89 1.26 21.07 -8.17
N THR A 90 0.59 20.11 -8.83
CA THR A 90 1.01 19.52 -10.11
C THR A 90 0.00 19.78 -11.24
N GLY A 91 -1.12 20.44 -10.95
CA GLY A 91 -2.22 20.66 -11.91
C GLY A 91 -3.07 19.42 -12.19
N ILE A 92 -2.84 18.32 -11.49
CA ILE A 92 -3.61 17.08 -11.63
C ILE A 92 -4.99 17.23 -10.99
N THR A 93 -6.02 16.90 -11.76
CA THR A 93 -7.43 16.98 -11.35
C THR A 93 -8.09 15.62 -11.14
N TYR A 94 -7.41 14.53 -11.49
CA TYR A 94 -7.87 13.15 -11.37
C TYR A 94 -6.81 12.31 -10.65
N GLN A 95 -7.14 11.80 -9.45
CA GLN A 95 -6.17 11.28 -8.50
C GLN A 95 -5.66 9.89 -8.90
N HIS A 96 -6.49 9.06 -9.54
CA HIS A 96 -6.09 7.73 -9.99
C HIS A 96 -4.95 7.82 -11.00
N GLY A 97 -5.16 8.60 -12.07
CA GLY A 97 -4.12 8.84 -13.07
C GLY A 97 -2.96 9.69 -12.55
N GLY A 98 -3.14 10.41 -11.44
CA GLY A 98 -2.09 11.10 -10.70
C GLY A 98 -1.11 10.19 -9.96
N GLY A 99 -1.35 8.88 -9.92
CA GLY A 99 -0.50 7.92 -9.21
C GLY A 99 0.95 7.84 -9.72
N TYR A 100 1.26 8.36 -10.92
CA TYR A 100 2.65 8.48 -11.38
C TYR A 100 3.49 9.41 -10.49
N LEU A 101 2.88 10.31 -9.71
CA LEU A 101 3.61 11.16 -8.77
C LEU A 101 4.30 10.36 -7.66
N PHE A 102 3.77 9.18 -7.31
CA PHE A 102 4.33 8.36 -6.24
C PHE A 102 5.76 7.91 -6.53
N CYS A 103 6.12 7.69 -7.81
CA CYS A 103 7.49 7.35 -8.17
C CYS A 103 8.47 8.54 -8.13
N ARG A 104 7.96 9.76 -7.97
CA ARG A 104 8.76 10.99 -7.80
C ARG A 104 8.84 11.45 -6.35
N ASP A 105 8.08 10.81 -5.46
CA ASP A 105 8.06 11.12 -4.04
C ASP A 105 9.22 10.42 -3.32
N LYS A 106 10.14 11.22 -2.78
CA LYS A 106 11.33 10.73 -2.10
C LYS A 106 11.01 9.86 -0.88
N ASN A 107 9.92 10.14 -0.16
CA ASN A 107 9.57 9.36 1.02
C ASN A 107 9.03 7.98 0.63
N ILE A 108 8.20 7.92 -0.42
CA ILE A 108 7.64 6.66 -0.94
C ILE A 108 8.76 5.80 -1.54
N MET A 109 9.60 6.39 -2.39
CA MET A 109 10.69 5.65 -3.04
C MET A 109 11.82 5.30 -2.08
N GLY A 110 12.12 6.17 -1.10
CA GLY A 110 13.05 5.86 -0.01
C GLY A 110 12.55 4.69 0.85
N TRP A 111 11.24 4.61 1.12
CA TRP A 111 10.68 3.40 1.74
C TRP A 111 10.86 2.17 0.84
N LEU A 112 10.59 2.26 -0.47
CA LEU A 112 10.69 1.10 -1.36
C LEU A 112 12.13 0.57 -1.47
N PHE A 113 13.11 1.47 -1.63
CA PHE A 113 14.51 1.13 -1.86
C PHE A 113 15.40 1.10 -0.61
N LYS A 114 14.88 1.53 0.55
CA LYS A 114 15.66 1.72 1.79
C LYS A 114 16.77 2.78 1.65
N GLU A 115 16.46 3.87 0.95
CA GLU A 115 17.32 5.05 0.80
C GLU A 115 16.82 6.23 1.66
#